data_AF-A0A2A2L4N4-F1
#
_entry.id   AF-A0A2A2L4N4-F1
#
_cell.length_a   1.000
_cell.length_b   1.000
_cell.length_c   1.000
_cell.angle_alpha   90.00
_cell.angle_beta   90.00
_cell.angle_gamma   90.00
#
_symmetry.space_group_name_H-M   'P 1'
#
loop_
_entity.id
_entity.type
_entity.pdbx_description
1 polymer ?
#
loop_
_entity_poly.entity_id
_entity_poly.type
_entity_poly.pdbx_seq_one_letter_code
_entity_poly.pdbx_strand_id
1 'polypeptide(L)'
;MEIISVSENNDRIDWGKLGSNSDLKMVIARCLVGLKLDKEFYYNYRSMTGVNYKQLGAYHHFLGGSNSPTPEEQMQMVIKILEDVGYDKRKHLFAIAVQTGHF
;
A
#
# COMPACT_ATOMS: atom_id res chain seq x y z
N MET A 1 -12.35 -1.38 -16.23
CA MET A 1 -11.32 -0.63 -15.49
C MET A 1 -10.98 -1.45 -14.28
N GLU A 2 -9.76 -1.99 -14.23
CA GLU A 2 -9.34 -2.85 -13.12
C GLU A 2 -8.44 -2.07 -12.15
N ILE A 3 -8.79 -2.17 -10.87
CA ILE A 3 -8.05 -1.60 -9.73
C ILE A 3 -7.67 -2.80 -8.88
N ILE A 4 -6.38 -2.99 -8.62
CA ILE A 4 -5.91 -4.06 -7.74
C ILE A 4 -5.27 -3.47 -6.49
N SER A 5 -5.54 -4.10 -5.35
CA SER A 5 -4.80 -3.88 -4.11
C SER A 5 -3.97 -5.11 -3.82
N VAL A 6 -2.70 -4.92 -3.47
CA VAL A 6 -1.74 -6.00 -3.22
C VAL A 6 -1.12 -5.87 -1.83
N SER A 7 -0.75 -7.00 -1.25
CA SER A 7 -0.23 -7.12 0.11
C SER A 7 0.58 -8.41 0.28
N GLU A 8 1.14 -8.65 1.46
CA GLU A 8 1.82 -9.92 1.79
C GLU A 8 0.92 -11.16 1.59
N ASN A 9 -0.41 -11.00 1.57
CA ASN A 9 -1.34 -12.11 1.34
C ASN A 9 -1.40 -12.57 -0.13
N ASN A 10 -0.77 -11.84 -1.05
CA ASN A 10 -0.77 -12.14 -2.48
C ASN A 10 0.50 -12.87 -2.92
N ASP A 11 1.37 -13.26 -1.98
CA ASP A 11 2.75 -13.70 -2.24
C ASP A 11 3.55 -12.69 -3.10
N ARG A 12 4.77 -13.06 -3.48
CA ARG A 12 5.63 -12.20 -4.28
C ARG A 12 5.15 -12.12 -5.72
N ILE A 13 4.73 -10.92 -6.14
CA ILE A 13 4.16 -10.67 -7.47
C ILE A 13 5.29 -10.45 -8.50
N ASP A 14 5.20 -11.13 -9.65
CA ASP A 14 6.08 -10.89 -10.80
C ASP A 14 5.57 -9.68 -11.63
N TRP A 15 5.98 -8.49 -11.22
CA TRP A 15 5.56 -7.21 -11.84
C TRP A 15 5.98 -7.08 -13.31
N GLY A 16 7.03 -7.79 -13.74
CA GLY A 16 7.47 -7.78 -15.15
C GLY A 16 6.42 -8.35 -16.10
N LYS A 17 5.62 -9.31 -15.64
CA LYS A 17 4.51 -9.91 -16.41
C LYS A 17 3.28 -9.01 -16.50
N LEU A 18 3.14 -8.03 -15.60
CA LEU A 18 2.00 -7.11 -15.56
C LEU A 18 2.20 -5.86 -16.42
N GLY A 19 3.44 -5.51 -16.76
CA GLY A 19 3.76 -4.31 -17.54
C GLY A 19 3.21 -4.27 -18.96
N SER A 20 2.72 -5.40 -19.48
CA SER A 20 2.06 -5.51 -20.79
C SER A 20 0.52 -5.48 -20.71
N ASN A 21 -0.08 -5.44 -19.52
CA ASN A 21 -1.54 -5.45 -19.38
C ASN A 21 -2.11 -4.03 -19.49
N SER A 22 -2.73 -3.71 -20.62
CA SER A 22 -3.32 -2.39 -20.90
C SER A 22 -4.52 -2.03 -20.04
N ASP A 23 -5.14 -3.02 -19.39
CA ASP A 23 -6.42 -2.87 -18.70
C ASP A 23 -6.26 -2.54 -17.21
N LEU A 24 -5.08 -2.81 -16.66
CA LEU A 24 -4.71 -2.46 -15.30
C LEU A 24 -4.37 -0.98 -15.21
N LYS A 25 -5.31 -0.17 -14.72
CA LYS A 25 -5.15 1.29 -14.65
C LYS A 25 -4.63 1.76 -13.29
N MET A 26 -4.93 1.04 -12.21
CA MET A 26 -4.56 1.44 -10.86
C MET A 26 -4.06 0.27 -10.00
N VAL A 27 -2.99 0.52 -9.26
CA VAL A 27 -2.42 -0.45 -8.30
C VAL A 27 -2.12 0.24 -6.98
N ILE A 28 -2.50 -0.37 -5.86
CA ILE A 28 -2.16 0.12 -4.52
C ILE A 28 -1.50 -0.98 -3.67
N ALA A 29 -0.40 -0.66 -3.00
CA ALA A 29 0.35 -1.58 -2.14
C ALA A 29 -0.01 -1.36 -0.67
N ARG A 30 -0.27 -2.41 0.11
CA ARG A 30 -0.40 -2.26 1.56
C ARG A 30 0.95 -1.92 2.16
N CYS A 31 1.05 -0.83 2.91
CA CYS A 31 2.26 -0.52 3.68
C CYS A 31 2.21 -1.12 5.09
N LEU A 32 1.12 -0.91 5.81
CA LEU A 32 1.02 -1.23 7.22
C LEU A 32 -0.35 -1.85 7.56
N VAL A 33 -0.35 -2.67 8.61
CA VAL A 33 -1.54 -3.04 9.39
C VAL A 33 -1.28 -2.62 10.82
N GLY A 34 -1.97 -1.57 11.29
CA GLY A 34 -1.58 -0.91 12.54
C GLY A 34 -0.14 -0.38 12.45
N LEU A 35 0.76 -0.96 13.25
CA LEU A 35 2.20 -0.65 13.22
C LEU A 35 3.05 -1.72 12.52
N LYS A 36 2.43 -2.82 12.07
CA LYS A 36 3.15 -3.93 11.44
C LYS A 36 3.36 -3.65 9.96
N LEU A 37 4.63 -3.56 9.53
CA LEU A 37 5.02 -3.47 8.13
C LEU A 37 4.58 -4.71 7.37
N ASP A 38 3.92 -4.50 6.24
CA ASP A 38 3.63 -5.56 5.26
C ASP A 38 4.95 -6.03 4.63
N LYS A 39 5.25 -7.33 4.72
CA LYS A 39 6.56 -7.89 4.35
C LYS A 39 6.93 -7.63 2.90
N GLU A 40 5.93 -7.53 2.02
CA GLU A 40 6.13 -7.35 0.59
C GLU A 40 6.05 -5.88 0.17
N PHE A 41 5.78 -4.94 1.09
CA PHE A 41 5.53 -3.54 0.73
C PHE A 41 6.67 -2.92 -0.08
N TYR A 42 7.92 -3.03 0.38
CA TYR A 42 9.05 -2.41 -0.30
C TYR A 42 9.29 -3.00 -1.69
N TYR A 43 9.16 -4.31 -1.83
CA TYR A 43 9.30 -4.97 -3.12
C TYR A 43 8.17 -4.55 -4.07
N ASN A 44 6.93 -4.64 -3.61
CA ASN A 44 5.74 -4.31 -4.39
C ASN A 44 5.77 -2.84 -4.83
N TYR A 45 5.92 -1.90 -3.89
CA TYR A 45 5.83 -0.48 -4.19
C TYR A 45 6.93 -0.03 -5.15
N ARG A 46 8.19 -0.43 -4.91
CA ARG A 46 9.31 -0.07 -5.80
C ARG A 46 9.13 -0.68 -7.19
N SER A 47 8.67 -1.93 -7.27
CA SER A 47 8.44 -2.59 -8.57
C SER A 47 7.33 -1.90 -9.36
N MET A 48 6.25 -1.47 -8.69
CA MET A 48 5.15 -0.74 -9.34
C MET A 48 5.58 0.60 -9.95
N THR A 49 6.52 1.32 -9.32
CA THR A 49 6.99 2.61 -9.85
C THR A 49 7.73 2.50 -11.17
N GLY A 50 8.21 1.29 -11.52
CA GLY A 50 8.81 1.00 -12.83
C GLY A 50 7.81 0.63 -13.91
N VAL A 51 6.51 0.57 -13.60
CA VAL A 51 5.44 0.17 -14.53
C VAL A 51 4.52 1.36 -14.86
N ASN A 52 4.10 1.46 -16.12
CA ASN A 52 3.23 2.55 -16.59
C ASN A 52 1.76 2.33 -16.20
N TYR A 53 1.44 2.53 -14.91
CA TYR A 53 0.06 2.65 -14.45
C TYR A 53 -0.47 4.07 -14.61
N LYS A 54 -1.79 4.22 -14.82
CA LYS A 54 -2.44 5.55 -14.80
C LYS A 54 -2.38 6.14 -13.39
N GLN A 55 -2.46 5.28 -12.38
CA GLN A 55 -2.38 5.65 -10.98
C GLN A 55 -1.70 4.54 -10.17
N LEU A 56 -0.80 4.90 -9.26
CA LEU A 56 -0.27 3.97 -8.27
C LEU A 56 -0.34 4.58 -6.87
N GLY A 57 -0.19 3.75 -5.84
CA GLY A 57 -0.26 4.25 -4.47
C GLY A 57 0.11 3.24 -3.40
N ALA A 58 -0.05 3.69 -2.16
CA ALA A 58 0.07 2.86 -0.97
C ALA A 58 -1.22 2.97 -0.14
N TYR A 59 -1.50 1.95 0.67
CA TYR A 59 -2.58 2.02 1.64
C TYR A 59 -2.20 1.49 3.01
N HIS A 60 -2.76 2.11 4.04
CA HIS A 60 -2.64 1.70 5.44
C HIS A 60 -3.92 0.98 5.88
N HIS A 61 -3.81 -0.19 6.50
CA HIS A 61 -4.92 -0.83 7.18
C HIS A 61 -4.96 -0.35 8.63
N PHE A 62 -5.91 0.53 8.92
CA PHE A 62 -6.08 1.14 10.23
C PHE A 62 -6.67 0.15 11.23
N LEU A 63 -6.04 0.02 12.40
CA LEU A 63 -6.57 -0.75 13.51
C LEU A 63 -7.20 0.19 14.55
N GLY A 64 -8.51 0.11 14.73
CA GLY A 64 -9.23 0.78 15.81
C GLY A 64 -9.42 -0.14 17.02
N GLY A 65 -9.77 0.43 18.17
CA GLY A 65 -10.09 -0.33 19.39
C GLY A 65 -9.32 0.14 20.62
N SER A 66 -9.75 -0.32 21.81
CA SER A 66 -9.18 0.11 23.10
C SER A 66 -7.74 -0.34 23.33
N ASN A 67 -7.30 -1.41 22.65
CA ASN A 67 -5.95 -1.99 22.77
C ASN A 67 -5.12 -1.78 21.49
N SER A 68 -5.61 -0.96 20.55
CA SER A 68 -4.92 -0.66 19.31
C SER A 68 -4.02 0.58 19.48
N PRO A 69 -2.91 0.69 18.73
CA PRO A 69 -2.09 1.91 18.69
C PRO A 69 -2.93 3.13 18.31
N THR A 70 -2.56 4.31 18.78
CA THR A 70 -3.32 5.54 18.51
C THR A 70 -3.31 5.88 17.02
N PRO A 71 -4.30 6.65 16.52
CA PRO A 71 -4.26 7.18 15.16
C PRO A 71 -2.96 7.94 14.84
N GLU A 72 -2.44 8.69 15.80
CA GLU A 72 -1.21 9.46 15.68
C GLU A 72 0.01 8.55 15.53
N GLU A 73 0.13 7.50 16.36
CA GLU A 73 1.23 6.53 16.28
C GLU A 73 1.22 5.80 14.93
N GLN A 74 0.04 5.36 14.48
CA GLN A 74 -0.11 4.71 13.18
C GLN A 74 0.26 5.65 12.04
N MET A 75 -0.19 6.91 12.07
CA MET A 75 0.10 7.87 11.00
C MET A 75 1.58 8.27 10.97
N GLN A 76 2.24 8.42 12.12
CA GLN A 76 3.68 8.66 12.20
C GLN A 76 4.48 7.53 11.54
N MET A 77 4.09 6.28 11.80
CA MET A 77 4.71 5.12 11.17
C MET A 77 4.46 5.09 9.65
N VAL A 78 3.24 5.41 9.20
CA VAL A 78 2.93 5.56 7.77
C VAL A 78 3.83 6.58 7.10
N ILE A 79 3.95 7.79 7.66
CA ILE A 79 4.77 8.87 7.08
C ILE A 79 6.21 8.39 6.89
N LYS A 80 6.80 7.80 7.94
CA LYS A 80 8.16 7.26 7.90
C LYS A 80 8.33 6.23 6.77
N ILE A 81 7.42 5.27 6.66
CA ILE A 81 7.49 4.21 5.65
C ILE A 81 7.32 4.76 4.22
N LEU A 82 6.46 5.78 4.03
CA LEU A 82 6.27 6.44 2.74
C LEU A 82 7.50 7.27 2.33
N GLU A 83 8.14 7.95 3.26
CA GLU A 83 9.41 8.67 3.03
C GLU A 83 10.53 7.69 2.63
N ASP A 84 10.65 6.54 3.31
CA ASP A 84 11.65 5.50 3.03
C ASP A 84 11.55 4.90 1.62
N VAL A 85 10.37 4.95 0.99
CA VAL A 85 10.16 4.49 -0.41
C VAL A 85 10.14 5.62 -1.44
N GLY A 86 10.39 6.86 -1.02
CA GLY A 86 10.34 8.02 -1.91
C GLY A 86 8.94 8.26 -2.48
N TYR A 87 7.90 8.11 -1.66
CA TYR A 87 6.53 8.40 -2.05
C TYR A 87 6.35 9.84 -2.55
N ASP A 88 5.84 10.01 -3.77
CA ASP A 88 5.54 11.34 -4.35
C ASP A 88 4.06 11.67 -4.18
N LYS A 89 3.75 12.49 -3.17
CA LYS A 89 2.39 12.96 -2.88
C LYS A 89 1.69 13.71 -4.01
N ARG A 90 2.43 14.17 -5.04
CA ARG A 90 1.85 14.85 -6.21
C ARG A 90 1.40 13.88 -7.30
N LYS A 91 1.89 12.63 -7.26
CA LYS A 91 1.67 11.63 -8.31
C LYS A 91 0.97 10.37 -7.79
N HIS A 92 1.25 9.98 -6.56
CA HIS A 92 0.80 8.73 -5.99
C HIS A 92 -0.41 8.95 -5.08
N LEU A 93 -1.27 7.95 -4.98
CA LEU A 93 -2.39 7.95 -4.05
C LEU A 93 -1.99 7.35 -2.71
N PHE A 94 -2.57 7.89 -1.65
CA PHE A 94 -2.54 7.29 -0.34
C PHE A 94 -3.98 7.01 0.09
N ALA A 95 -4.25 5.78 0.54
CA ALA A 95 -5.55 5.36 1.04
C ALA A 95 -5.44 4.85 2.48
N ILE A 96 -6.52 5.01 3.24
CA ILE A 96 -6.66 4.42 4.57
C ILE A 96 -7.83 3.45 4.51
N ALA A 97 -7.53 2.16 4.66
CA ALA A 97 -8.52 1.12 4.81
C ALA A 97 -8.94 1.05 6.27
N VAL A 98 -10.13 1.55 6.57
CA VAL A 98 -10.74 1.45 7.91
C VAL A 98 -11.73 0.31 7.88
N GLN A 99 -11.45 -0.76 8.62
CA GLN A 99 -12.36 -1.89 8.75
C GLN A 99 -12.86 -1.97 10.20
N THR A 100 -14.18 -1.89 10.38
CA THR A 100 -14.84 -2.07 11.67
C THR A 100 -15.29 -3.53 11.80
N GLY A 101 -14.58 -4.33 12.59
CA GLY A 101 -14.92 -5.74 12.84
C GLY A 101 -14.11 -6.30 14.00
N HIS A 102 -14.67 -7.26 14.74
CA HIS A 102 -14.08 -7.83 15.95
C HIS A 102 -12.72 -8.49 15.66
N PHE A 103 -11.64 -7.92 16.20
CA PHE A 103 -10.32 -8.52 16.31
C PHE A 103 -10.20 -9.27 17.64
#